data_AF-A0A560KHP3-F1
#
_entry.id   AF-A0A560KHP3-F1
#
_cell.length_a   1.000
_cell.length_b   1.000
_cell.length_c   1.000
_cell.angle_alpha   90.00
_cell.angle_beta   90.00
_cell.angle_gamma   90.00
#
_symmetry.space_group_name_H-M   'P 1'
#
loop_
_entity.id
_entity.type
_entity.pdbx_description
1 polymer ?
#
loop_
_entity_poly.entity_id
_entity_poly.type
_entity_poly.pdbx_seq_one_letter_code
_entity_poly.pdbx_strand_id
1 'polypeptide(L)'
;MTVLPSRDDTGADHPALAAAWRDRRRGGLSSYPVLTPAGLVLGTGTLLAKRLKDAWAPQALDFDADRLLALLAIAYDRPYTAEQARRILAKVQAAGRALAVGEPVQAAIHLAHAGLGVLPDADNAARRLLLAEMLLDQGMTPDALMKAAGFPMVKYSPDQPRDNHGRWTAADAGGDSSAGSGPRFLVSPDPEDGGLSRTLAVRGAVATAAAPGKQWQQHWLKTPQPGLLDKLAGSEQSANGHAESYGYDAFYPGTGKHPDPAYGRYQIKETTLIALGAKSGKGKDAWDTEFGRKYNIKTDDDFLNSEEAQDEQGINLINKIVKESAPLYKKYGGRTFIGIKGEAIKVTQAGLIGAFHRVGGAAVRAYFARYDGRDTKPYRNKILADADNKHAKGRLDAKVETRLREFQDVPYNDEN
;
A
#
# COMPACT_ATOMS: atom_id res chain seq x y z
N MET A 1 46.75 7.03 4.20
CA MET A 1 45.91 6.05 4.90
C MET A 1 44.49 6.22 4.39
N THR A 2 44.06 5.35 3.49
CA THR A 2 42.72 5.39 2.89
C THR A 2 41.85 4.46 3.71
N VAL A 3 40.94 5.02 4.51
CA VAL A 3 39.96 4.24 5.27
C VAL A 3 38.95 3.69 4.26
N LEU A 4 39.08 2.41 3.92
CA LEU A 4 38.05 1.69 3.17
C LEU A 4 36.83 1.55 4.09
N PRO A 5 35.60 1.86 3.62
CA PRO A 5 34.40 1.60 4.41
C PRO A 5 34.29 0.09 4.69
N SER A 6 34.20 -0.27 5.98
CA SER A 6 34.02 -1.66 6.40
C SER A 6 32.76 -2.20 5.73
N ARG A 7 32.95 -3.25 4.94
CA ARG A 7 31.90 -4.00 4.25
C ARG A 7 31.35 -5.07 5.19
N ASP A 8 31.03 -4.70 6.43
CA ASP A 8 30.27 -5.53 7.36
C ASP A 8 28.78 -5.33 7.06
N ASP A 9 28.38 -5.84 5.90
CA ASP A 9 27.01 -5.93 5.41
C ASP A 9 26.37 -7.20 6.03
N THR A 10 26.31 -7.27 7.37
CA THR A 10 25.80 -8.43 8.14
C THR A 10 24.30 -8.68 7.97
N GLY A 11 23.61 -7.88 7.13
CA GLY A 11 22.26 -8.16 6.68
C GLY A 11 22.15 -9.16 5.52
N ALA A 12 23.26 -9.51 4.86
CA ALA A 12 23.26 -10.40 3.70
C ALA A 12 23.06 -11.89 4.06
N ASP A 13 23.33 -12.28 5.30
CA ASP A 13 23.36 -13.70 5.70
C ASP A 13 21.98 -14.28 6.02
N HIS A 14 20.94 -13.44 6.07
CA HIS A 14 19.56 -13.90 6.25
C HIS A 14 18.72 -13.65 4.99
N PRO A 15 18.68 -14.61 4.03
CA PRO A 15 18.04 -14.39 2.72
C PRO A 15 16.56 -13.99 2.83
N ALA A 16 15.86 -14.45 3.87
CA ALA A 16 14.48 -14.04 4.13
C ALA A 16 14.34 -12.56 4.55
N LEU A 17 15.29 -12.02 5.33
CA LEU A 17 15.29 -10.62 5.72
C LEU A 17 15.60 -9.73 4.51
N ALA A 18 16.60 -10.13 3.71
CA ALA A 18 16.95 -9.44 2.47
C ALA A 18 15.80 -9.47 1.43
N ALA A 19 15.02 -10.56 1.37
CA ALA A 19 13.81 -10.63 0.55
C ALA A 19 12.72 -9.69 1.09
N ALA A 20 12.39 -9.78 2.38
CA ALA A 20 11.39 -8.92 3.02
C ALA A 20 11.72 -7.43 2.87
N TRP A 21 12.99 -7.05 3.06
CA TRP A 21 13.45 -5.67 2.84
C TRP A 21 13.25 -5.22 1.40
N ARG A 22 13.65 -6.03 0.41
CA ARG A 22 13.48 -5.68 -1.01
C ARG A 22 12.01 -5.53 -1.39
N ASP A 23 11.15 -6.42 -0.91
CA ASP A 23 9.72 -6.38 -1.20
C ASP A 23 9.07 -5.13 -0.59
N ARG A 24 9.38 -4.81 0.66
CA ARG A 24 8.85 -3.62 1.33
C ARG A 24 9.39 -2.32 0.75
N ARG A 25 10.69 -2.25 0.42
CA ARG A 25 11.30 -1.05 -0.17
C ARG A 25 10.67 -0.66 -1.51
N ARG A 26 10.17 -1.64 -2.29
CA ARG A 26 9.42 -1.39 -3.53
C ARG A 26 8.08 -0.68 -3.30
N GLY A 27 7.50 -0.82 -2.11
CA GLY A 27 6.28 -0.11 -1.70
C GLY A 27 6.49 1.37 -1.36
N GLY A 28 7.74 1.86 -1.40
CA GLY A 28 8.10 3.23 -1.06
C GLY A 28 8.72 3.35 0.33
N LEU A 29 9.14 4.57 0.67
CA LEU A 29 9.74 4.93 1.95
C LEU A 29 9.06 6.18 2.48
N SER A 30 8.40 6.07 3.64
CA SER A 30 7.83 7.18 4.38
C SER A 30 8.82 7.65 5.44
N SER A 31 9.39 8.83 5.22
CA SER A 31 10.38 9.43 6.14
C SER A 31 9.73 10.08 7.37
N TYR A 32 8.41 10.10 7.47
CA TYR A 32 7.63 10.58 8.62
C TYR A 32 6.45 9.63 8.87
N PRO A 33 5.83 9.65 10.07
CA PRO A 33 4.65 8.82 10.33
C PRO A 33 3.47 9.26 9.45
N VAL A 34 2.86 8.31 8.74
CA VAL A 34 1.75 8.55 7.81
C VAL A 34 0.54 7.72 8.24
N LEU A 35 -0.64 8.32 8.18
CA LEU A 35 -1.90 7.60 8.37
C LEU A 35 -2.31 6.96 7.06
N THR A 36 -2.55 5.66 7.09
CA THR A 36 -2.98 4.84 5.95
C THR A 36 -4.27 4.11 6.31
N PRO A 37 -4.96 3.47 5.36
CA PRO A 37 -6.10 2.60 5.67
C PRO A 37 -5.76 1.47 6.65
N ALA A 38 -4.50 0.99 6.66
CA ALA A 38 -4.05 -0.05 7.59
C ALA A 38 -3.82 0.48 9.02
N GLY A 39 -3.56 1.79 9.17
CA GLY A 39 -3.24 2.45 10.43
C GLY A 39 -2.06 3.40 10.31
N LEU A 40 -1.33 3.63 11.41
CA LEU A 40 -0.17 4.51 11.45
C LEU A 40 1.08 3.75 10.97
N VAL A 41 1.70 4.25 9.89
CA VAL A 41 2.82 3.60 9.22
C VAL A 41 4.06 4.49 9.23
N LEU A 42 5.25 3.89 9.28
CA LEU A 42 6.54 4.57 9.20
C LEU A 42 7.57 3.73 8.42
N GLY A 43 8.55 4.38 7.80
CA GLY A 43 9.62 3.69 7.06
C GLY A 43 9.10 3.00 5.80
N THR A 44 9.47 1.75 5.58
CA THR A 44 9.05 0.95 4.41
C THR A 44 7.74 0.19 4.69
N GLY A 45 6.73 0.85 5.24
CA GLY A 45 5.44 0.22 5.51
C GLY A 45 5.29 -0.47 6.87
N THR A 46 6.18 -0.22 7.84
CA THR A 46 6.08 -0.83 9.18
C THR A 46 4.90 -0.23 9.94
N LEU A 47 4.06 -1.09 10.52
CA LEU A 47 2.81 -0.68 11.15
C LEU A 47 3.03 -0.39 12.64
N LEU A 48 2.97 0.89 12.99
CA LEU A 48 3.13 1.38 14.36
C LEU A 48 1.86 1.19 15.18
N ALA A 49 0.71 1.45 14.58
CA ALA A 49 -0.62 1.27 15.17
C ALA A 49 -1.57 0.74 14.12
N LYS A 50 -2.39 -0.26 14.47
CA LYS A 50 -3.40 -0.83 13.58
C LYS A 50 -4.67 0.01 13.64
N ARG A 51 -5.44 0.03 12.56
CA ARG A 51 -6.81 0.57 12.61
C ARG A 51 -7.76 -0.50 13.14
N LEU A 52 -8.61 -0.17 14.11
CA LEU A 52 -9.67 -1.07 14.57
C LEU A 52 -10.65 -1.34 13.43
N LYS A 53 -11.01 -2.61 13.25
CA LYS A 53 -11.98 -3.06 12.24
C LYS A 53 -13.44 -2.92 12.70
N ASP A 54 -13.67 -2.48 13.93
CA ASP A 54 -15.01 -2.45 14.51
C ASP A 54 -15.90 -1.37 13.88
N ALA A 55 -17.08 -1.80 13.42
CA ALA A 55 -18.04 -1.01 12.66
C ALA A 55 -18.58 0.23 13.38
N TRP A 56 -18.37 0.34 14.69
CA TRP A 56 -18.94 1.41 15.53
C TRP A 56 -17.97 2.58 15.74
N ALA A 57 -16.67 2.36 15.55
CA ALA A 57 -15.66 3.42 15.52
C ALA A 57 -14.64 3.11 14.41
N PRO A 58 -15.05 3.13 13.13
CA PRO A 58 -14.31 2.55 12.00
C PRO A 58 -12.94 3.17 11.71
N GLN A 59 -12.37 3.99 12.58
CA GLN A 59 -11.07 4.62 12.37
C GLN A 59 -10.20 4.86 13.63
N ALA A 60 -10.53 4.28 14.79
CA ALA A 60 -9.64 4.40 15.94
C ALA A 60 -8.32 3.61 15.71
N LEU A 61 -7.20 4.18 16.17
CA LEU A 61 -5.90 3.50 16.18
C LEU A 61 -5.80 2.63 17.43
N ASP A 62 -5.59 1.33 17.24
CA ASP A 62 -5.23 0.35 18.25
C ASP A 62 -3.71 0.16 18.26
N PHE A 63 -3.12 0.37 19.43
CA PHE A 63 -1.69 0.20 19.62
C PHE A 63 -1.38 -0.23 21.04
N ASP A 64 -0.39 -1.12 21.13
CA ASP A 64 0.34 -1.40 22.36
C ASP A 64 1.37 -0.27 22.59
N ALA A 65 1.31 0.38 23.75
CA ALA A 65 2.13 1.56 24.04
C ALA A 65 3.63 1.25 24.05
N ASP A 66 4.01 0.10 24.62
CA ASP A 66 5.40 -0.31 24.76
C ASP A 66 5.99 -0.69 23.39
N ARG A 67 5.25 -1.43 22.57
CA ARG A 67 5.60 -1.75 21.19
C ARG A 67 5.80 -0.48 20.36
N LEU A 68 4.87 0.46 20.44
CA LEU A 68 4.94 1.72 19.70
C LEU A 68 6.19 2.52 20.08
N LEU A 69 6.46 2.69 21.38
CA LEU A 69 7.62 3.44 21.86
C LEU A 69 8.94 2.75 21.51
N ALA A 70 9.01 1.42 21.59
CA ALA A 70 10.21 0.67 21.22
C ALA A 70 10.55 0.81 19.74
N LEU A 71 9.56 0.66 18.85
CA LEU A 71 9.72 0.85 17.41
C LEU A 71 10.20 2.27 17.08
N LEU A 72 9.61 3.28 17.71
CA LEU A 72 9.99 4.67 17.51
C LEU A 72 11.41 4.95 18.03
N ALA A 73 11.78 4.43 19.21
CA ALA A 73 13.11 4.66 19.77
C ALA A 73 14.20 4.07 18.86
N ILE A 74 13.96 2.88 18.31
CA ILE A 74 14.88 2.22 17.36
C ILE A 74 14.96 2.97 16.03
N ALA A 75 13.83 3.42 15.49
CA ALA A 75 13.81 4.13 14.22
C ALA A 75 14.52 5.49 14.30
N TYR A 76 14.36 6.20 15.42
CA TYR A 76 15.00 7.50 15.65
C TYR A 76 16.36 7.41 16.35
N ASP A 77 16.81 6.20 16.67
CA ASP A 77 18.06 5.93 17.39
C ASP A 77 18.23 6.71 18.69
N ARG A 78 17.13 6.87 19.44
CA ARG A 78 17.15 7.67 20.67
C ARG A 78 16.16 7.14 21.69
N PRO A 79 16.53 7.07 22.99
CA PRO A 79 15.57 6.82 24.04
C PRO A 79 14.66 8.05 24.21
N TYR A 80 13.43 7.82 24.65
CA TYR A 80 12.50 8.88 25.01
C TYR A 80 12.50 9.11 26.52
N THR A 81 12.47 10.38 26.93
CA THR A 81 12.15 10.69 28.33
C THR A 81 10.70 10.30 28.63
N ALA A 82 10.36 10.10 29.91
CA ALA A 82 8.99 9.79 30.33
C ALA A 82 7.98 10.88 29.89
N GLU A 83 8.41 12.14 29.79
CA GLU A 83 7.56 13.22 29.27
C GLU A 83 7.35 13.13 27.76
N GLN A 84 8.41 12.87 27.00
CA GLN A 84 8.33 12.68 25.55
C GLN A 84 7.44 11.48 25.20
N ALA A 85 7.64 10.35 25.89
CA ALA A 85 6.82 9.15 25.72
C ALA A 85 5.33 9.46 25.95
N ARG A 86 4.99 10.10 27.08
CA ARG A 86 3.61 10.52 27.38
C ARG A 86 3.03 11.41 26.30
N ARG A 87 3.79 12.41 25.84
CA ARG A 87 3.34 13.31 24.78
C ARG A 87 3.07 12.57 23.47
N ILE A 88 3.98 11.67 23.06
CA ILE A 88 3.83 10.87 21.83
C ILE A 88 2.56 10.03 21.92
N LEU A 89 2.39 9.25 22.99
CA LEU A 89 1.22 8.38 23.17
C LEU A 89 -0.09 9.19 23.16
N ALA A 90 -0.14 10.31 23.90
CA ALA A 90 -1.31 11.17 23.95
C ALA A 90 -1.67 11.75 22.57
N LYS A 91 -0.67 12.12 21.77
CA LYS A 91 -0.87 12.65 20.42
C LYS A 91 -1.26 11.59 19.41
N VAL A 92 -0.70 10.38 19.48
CA VAL A 92 -1.12 9.25 18.62
C VAL A 92 -2.56 8.84 18.96
N GLN A 93 -2.92 8.78 20.24
CA GLN A 93 -4.29 8.50 20.66
C GLN A 93 -5.28 9.59 20.21
N ALA A 94 -4.88 10.87 20.32
CA ALA A 94 -5.69 11.97 19.81
C ALA A 94 -5.85 11.93 18.29
N ALA A 95 -4.81 11.56 17.55
CA ALA A 95 -4.88 11.35 16.11
C ALA A 95 -5.86 10.21 15.77
N GLY A 96 -5.83 9.10 16.50
CA GLY A 96 -6.79 8.00 16.33
C GLY A 96 -8.24 8.43 16.58
N ARG A 97 -8.50 9.25 17.61
CA ARG A 97 -9.84 9.80 17.88
C ARG A 97 -10.32 10.74 16.77
N ALA A 98 -9.47 11.64 16.30
CA ALA A 98 -9.78 12.55 15.19
C ALA A 98 -10.08 11.77 13.90
N LEU A 99 -9.31 10.72 13.62
CA LEU A 99 -9.62 9.81 12.52
C LEU A 99 -10.99 9.15 12.70
N ALA A 100 -11.30 8.65 13.91
CA ALA A 100 -12.56 7.94 14.18
C ALA A 100 -13.80 8.77 13.87
N VAL A 101 -13.72 10.11 14.00
CA VAL A 101 -14.80 11.05 13.66
C VAL A 101 -14.72 11.59 12.22
N GLY A 102 -13.81 11.06 11.40
CA GLY A 102 -13.65 11.45 9.99
C GLY A 102 -12.89 12.75 9.77
N GLU A 103 -12.02 13.16 10.71
CA GLU A 103 -11.21 14.39 10.63
C GLU A 103 -9.71 14.08 10.34
N PRO A 104 -9.32 13.72 9.10
CA PRO A 104 -7.96 13.33 8.78
C PRO A 104 -6.95 14.47 8.93
N VAL A 105 -7.35 15.71 8.67
CA VAL A 105 -6.50 16.91 8.84
C VAL A 105 -6.14 17.11 10.32
N GLN A 106 -7.13 17.00 11.20
CA GLN A 106 -6.93 17.13 12.65
C GLN A 106 -6.04 16.00 13.18
N ALA A 107 -6.20 14.78 12.66
CA ALA A 107 -5.33 13.67 12.99
C ALA A 107 -3.87 13.92 12.57
N ALA A 108 -3.65 14.45 11.36
CA ALA A 108 -2.31 14.84 10.90
C ALA A 108 -1.68 15.94 11.76
N ILE A 109 -2.47 16.93 12.21
CA ILE A 109 -2.01 17.97 13.16
C ILE A 109 -1.59 17.34 14.50
N HIS A 110 -2.36 16.39 15.03
CA HIS A 110 -1.99 15.67 16.25
C HIS A 110 -0.66 14.93 16.09
N LEU A 111 -0.45 14.23 14.97
CA LEU A 111 0.82 13.54 14.69
C LEU A 111 1.99 14.52 14.53
N ALA A 112 1.80 15.65 13.86
CA ALA A 112 2.82 16.70 13.78
C ALA A 112 3.22 17.20 15.18
N HIS A 113 2.22 17.38 16.07
CA HIS A 113 2.43 17.76 17.47
C HIS A 113 3.01 16.66 18.37
N ALA A 114 3.13 15.41 17.90
CA ALA A 114 3.89 14.39 18.61
C ALA A 114 5.40 14.71 18.62
N GLY A 115 5.88 15.47 17.65
CA GLY A 115 7.29 15.90 17.56
C GLY A 115 8.23 14.78 17.10
N LEU A 116 7.72 13.82 16.32
CA LEU A 116 8.54 12.72 15.81
C LEU A 116 9.52 13.19 14.72
N GLY A 117 9.19 14.22 13.94
CA GLY A 117 10.09 14.77 12.93
C GLY A 117 10.29 13.84 11.73
N VAL A 118 11.34 14.10 10.95
CA VAL A 118 11.77 13.25 9.83
C VAL A 118 12.74 12.20 10.38
N LEU A 119 12.65 10.95 9.88
CA LEU A 119 13.57 9.88 10.21
C LEU A 119 15.02 10.29 9.89
N PRO A 120 15.95 10.20 10.84
CA PRO A 120 17.37 10.38 10.56
C PRO A 120 17.85 9.22 9.71
N ASP A 121 18.48 9.51 8.57
CA ASP A 121 18.93 8.49 7.61
C ASP A 121 17.81 7.49 7.27
N ALA A 122 16.79 7.99 6.55
CA ALA A 122 15.51 7.31 6.40
C ALA A 122 15.61 5.85 5.90
N ASP A 123 16.58 5.52 5.05
CA ASP A 123 16.80 4.14 4.59
C ASP A 123 17.29 3.23 5.75
N ASN A 124 18.32 3.64 6.50
CA ASN A 124 18.82 2.86 7.63
C ASN A 124 17.83 2.83 8.80
N ALA A 125 17.14 3.92 9.08
CA ALA A 125 16.05 3.95 10.05
C ALA A 125 14.93 2.96 9.67
N ALA A 126 14.53 2.91 8.40
CA ALA A 126 13.52 1.96 7.95
C ALA A 126 13.99 0.50 8.01
N ARG A 127 15.28 0.22 7.73
CA ARG A 127 15.86 -1.12 7.93
C ARG A 127 15.79 -1.57 9.38
N ARG A 128 16.22 -0.70 10.31
CA ARG A 128 16.14 -0.95 11.75
C ARG A 128 14.70 -1.19 12.21
N LEU A 129 13.77 -0.37 11.71
CA LEU A 129 12.34 -0.49 12.00
C LEU A 129 11.74 -1.81 11.48
N LEU A 130 12.12 -2.27 10.27
CA LEU A 130 11.72 -3.58 9.74
C LEU A 130 12.24 -4.72 10.61
N LEU A 131 13.52 -4.70 10.96
CA LEU A 131 14.13 -5.74 11.79
C LEU A 131 13.46 -5.80 13.17
N ALA A 132 13.24 -4.64 13.79
CA ALA A 132 12.55 -4.52 15.07
C ALA A 132 11.13 -5.11 15.02
N GLU A 133 10.35 -4.79 13.99
CA GLU A 133 9.01 -5.38 13.80
C GLU A 133 9.07 -6.90 13.67
N MET A 134 10.00 -7.43 12.85
CA MET A 134 10.15 -8.88 12.68
C MET A 134 10.51 -9.59 13.99
N LEU A 135 11.36 -9.00 14.84
CA LEU A 135 11.72 -9.56 16.14
C LEU A 135 10.52 -9.56 17.11
N LEU A 136 9.73 -8.48 17.12
CA LEU A 136 8.50 -8.41 17.91
C LEU A 136 7.47 -9.45 17.43
N ASP A 137 7.32 -9.61 16.12
CA ASP A 137 6.42 -10.61 15.52
C ASP A 137 6.88 -12.06 15.81
N GLN A 138 8.17 -12.27 16.06
CA GLN A 138 8.75 -13.54 16.54
C GLN A 138 8.61 -13.75 18.06
N GLY A 139 7.96 -12.83 18.77
CA GLY A 139 7.69 -12.93 20.20
C GLY A 139 8.73 -12.29 21.11
N MET A 140 9.71 -11.55 20.58
CA MET A 140 10.57 -10.72 21.42
C MET A 140 9.72 -9.63 22.10
N THR A 141 9.88 -9.44 23.41
CA THR A 141 9.16 -8.37 24.11
C THR A 141 9.75 -7.00 23.78
N PRO A 142 8.97 -5.91 23.83
CA PRO A 142 9.51 -4.55 23.64
C PRO A 142 10.68 -4.22 24.58
N ASP A 143 10.62 -4.70 25.83
CA ASP A 143 11.67 -4.55 26.84
C ASP A 143 12.98 -5.26 26.41
N ALA A 144 12.89 -6.53 26.00
CA ALA A 144 14.03 -7.28 25.49
C ALA A 144 14.63 -6.65 24.24
N LEU A 145 13.78 -6.14 23.34
CA LEU A 145 14.20 -5.45 22.13
C LEU A 145 14.96 -4.15 22.44
N MET A 146 14.44 -3.33 23.36
CA MET A 146 15.09 -2.08 23.78
C MET A 146 16.44 -2.34 24.44
N LYS A 147 16.52 -3.38 25.29
CA LYS A 147 17.78 -3.83 25.90
C LYS A 147 18.78 -4.30 24.84
N ALA A 148 18.33 -5.08 23.85
CA ALA A 148 19.18 -5.55 22.74
C ALA A 148 19.69 -4.39 21.87
N ALA A 149 18.90 -3.33 21.71
CA ALA A 149 19.29 -2.11 21.01
C ALA A 149 20.19 -1.18 21.85
N GLY A 150 20.51 -1.52 23.10
CA GLY A 150 21.37 -0.73 23.97
C GLY A 150 20.69 0.50 24.60
N PHE A 151 19.36 0.60 24.53
CA PHE A 151 18.64 1.72 25.14
C PHE A 151 18.38 1.47 26.65
N PRO A 152 18.66 2.47 27.52
CA PRO A 152 18.28 2.38 28.91
C PRO A 152 16.76 2.43 29.05
N MET A 153 16.19 1.48 29.79
CA MET A 153 14.74 1.41 29.99
C MET A 153 14.32 2.28 31.16
N VAL A 154 13.75 3.44 30.85
CA VAL A 154 13.02 4.25 31.82
C VAL A 154 11.65 3.58 31.98
N LYS A 155 11.45 2.83 33.07
CA LYS A 155 10.18 2.16 33.34
C LYS A 155 9.07 3.21 33.51
N TYR A 156 8.23 3.36 32.48
CA TYR A 156 6.93 4.00 32.60
C TYR A 156 5.98 3.00 33.27
N SER A 157 5.36 3.38 34.38
CA SER A 157 4.32 2.58 35.03
C SER A 157 2.99 3.32 34.90
N PRO A 158 2.02 2.81 34.12
CA PRO A 158 0.68 3.42 34.00
C PRO A 158 -0.02 3.64 35.36
N ASP A 159 0.35 2.84 36.37
CA ASP A 159 -0.26 2.79 37.70
C ASP A 159 0.48 3.60 38.79
N GLN A 160 1.54 4.35 38.45
CA GLN A 160 2.19 5.21 39.45
C GLN A 160 1.18 6.24 40.04
N PRO A 161 1.23 6.51 41.35
CA PRO A 161 0.25 7.34 42.03
C PRO A 161 0.23 8.78 41.51
N ARG A 162 -0.99 9.29 41.30
CA ARG A 162 -1.28 10.65 40.85
C ARG A 162 -1.61 11.54 42.04
N ASP A 163 -1.22 12.81 41.97
CA ASP A 163 -1.74 13.84 42.87
C ASP A 163 -3.20 14.19 42.52
N ASN A 164 -3.82 15.01 43.37
CA ASN A 164 -5.20 15.48 43.21
C ASN A 164 -5.42 16.34 41.94
N HIS A 165 -4.35 16.68 41.21
CA HIS A 165 -4.38 17.42 39.96
C HIS A 165 -4.02 16.55 38.74
N GLY A 166 -3.92 15.23 38.92
CA GLY A 166 -3.60 14.28 37.87
C GLY A 166 -2.14 14.27 37.42
N ARG A 167 -1.26 14.98 38.14
CA ARG A 167 0.20 14.97 37.92
C ARG A 167 0.82 13.79 38.66
N TRP A 168 1.90 13.26 38.11
CA TRP A 168 2.62 12.15 38.76
C TRP A 168 3.32 12.68 40.00
N THR A 169 3.14 11.99 41.14
CA THR A 169 3.98 12.23 42.32
C THR A 169 5.31 11.53 42.10
N ALA A 170 6.43 12.25 42.27
CA ALA A 170 7.75 11.61 42.27
C ALA A 170 7.82 10.74 43.53
N ALA A 171 7.49 9.45 43.39
CA ALA A 171 7.66 8.49 44.48
C ALA A 171 9.17 8.27 44.68
N ASP A 172 9.68 8.88 45.74
CA ASP A 172 10.89 8.56 46.50
C ASP A 172 11.88 7.59 45.83
N ALA A 173 12.79 8.16 45.03
CA ALA A 173 14.08 7.54 44.77
C ALA A 173 14.98 7.73 46.01
N GLY A 174 14.67 6.98 47.08
CA GLY A 174 15.55 6.79 48.22
C GLY A 174 16.72 5.88 47.83
N GLY A 175 17.76 6.48 47.25
CA GLY A 175 19.03 5.82 46.95
C GLY A 175 20.18 6.70 47.40
N ASP A 176 20.74 6.37 48.56
CA ASP A 176 21.94 7.00 49.12
C ASP A 176 23.07 7.04 48.10
N SER A 177 23.62 8.22 47.84
CA SER A 177 24.88 8.40 47.12
C SER A 177 25.62 9.59 47.70
N SER A 178 26.44 9.30 48.70
CA SER A 178 27.57 10.11 49.09
C SER A 178 28.56 10.23 47.91
N ALA A 179 28.78 11.44 47.39
CA ALA A 179 30.09 11.92 46.97
C ALA A 179 30.01 13.34 46.36
N GLY A 180 30.96 14.18 46.77
CA GLY A 180 31.79 14.88 45.81
C GLY A 180 31.31 16.23 45.31
N SER A 181 31.71 17.28 46.04
CA SER A 181 31.86 18.63 45.53
C SER A 181 32.73 18.67 44.26
N GLY A 182 32.23 19.28 43.17
CA GLY A 182 32.95 19.48 41.91
C GLY A 182 32.14 20.30 40.89
N PRO A 183 32.78 21.08 39.98
CA PRO A 183 32.41 22.47 39.73
C PRO A 183 31.33 22.70 38.68
N ARG A 184 30.65 23.85 38.85
CA ARG A 184 29.68 24.45 37.93
C ARG A 184 30.34 24.79 36.59
N PHE A 185 29.89 24.16 35.51
CA PHE A 185 30.05 24.68 34.16
C PHE A 185 28.79 25.46 33.77
N LEU A 186 28.97 26.77 33.64
CA LEU A 186 28.08 27.66 32.90
C LEU A 186 28.20 27.31 31.41
N VAL A 187 27.12 26.83 30.81
CA VAL A 187 26.95 26.84 29.35
C VAL A 187 25.77 27.74 29.06
N SER A 188 26.08 28.90 28.46
CA SER A 188 25.12 29.83 27.89
C SER A 188 24.36 29.18 26.73
N PRO A 189 23.08 29.53 26.51
CA PRO A 189 22.34 29.08 25.34
C PRO A 189 22.77 29.85 24.10
N ASP A 190 23.13 29.13 23.04
CA ASP A 190 23.36 29.69 21.71
C ASP A 190 22.00 29.85 20.99
N PRO A 191 21.65 31.05 20.48
CA PRO A 191 20.35 31.32 19.88
C PRO A 191 20.41 31.33 18.35
N GLU A 192 20.81 30.24 17.69
CA GLU A 192 20.67 30.12 16.23
C GLU A 192 20.31 28.69 15.82
N ASP A 193 18.99 28.44 15.68
CA ASP A 193 18.49 27.45 14.73
C ASP A 193 17.17 27.97 14.14
N GLY A 194 17.36 28.82 13.12
CA GLY A 194 16.30 29.44 12.34
C GLY A 194 15.43 28.42 11.62
N GLY A 195 14.20 28.25 12.11
CA GLY A 195 13.07 28.88 11.43
C GLY A 195 12.81 28.55 9.95
N LEU A 196 13.07 27.34 9.44
CA LEU A 196 12.61 26.94 8.10
C LEU A 196 11.98 25.53 7.98
N SER A 197 11.97 24.72 9.05
CA SER A 197 11.39 23.36 8.97
C SER A 197 9.88 23.27 9.19
N ARG A 198 9.20 24.33 9.65
CA ARG A 198 7.75 24.28 9.92
C ARG A 198 6.88 24.44 8.68
N THR A 199 7.33 25.16 7.66
CA THR A 199 6.54 25.42 6.43
C THR A 199 6.55 24.23 5.45
N LEU A 200 7.58 23.37 5.49
CA LEU A 200 7.62 22.15 4.68
C LEU A 200 6.81 20.99 5.30
N ALA A 201 6.78 20.87 6.63
CA ALA A 201 5.95 19.87 7.32
C ALA A 201 4.44 20.12 7.11
N VAL A 202 4.02 21.39 6.99
CA VAL A 202 2.61 21.74 6.72
C VAL A 202 2.22 21.50 5.26
N ARG A 203 3.12 21.70 4.28
CA ARG A 203 2.82 21.39 2.87
C ARG A 203 2.73 19.90 2.57
N GLY A 204 3.52 19.06 3.25
CA GLY A 204 3.42 17.60 3.13
C GLY A 204 2.16 17.03 3.79
N ALA A 205 1.72 17.58 4.92
CA ALA A 205 0.54 17.11 5.65
C ALA A 205 -0.79 17.50 4.97
N VAL A 206 -0.83 18.62 4.24
CA VAL A 206 -2.04 19.10 3.54
C VAL A 206 -2.26 18.39 2.20
N ALA A 207 -1.22 17.83 1.58
CA ALA A 207 -1.34 17.07 0.33
C ALA A 207 -1.94 15.65 0.50
N THR A 208 -2.12 15.16 1.73
CA THR A 208 -2.64 13.81 2.03
C THR A 208 -3.97 13.82 2.81
N ALA A 209 -4.64 14.96 2.91
CA ALA A 209 -6.01 15.01 3.41
C ALA A 209 -6.98 14.55 2.30
N ALA A 210 -6.87 13.27 1.91
CA ALA A 210 -7.87 12.62 1.09
C ALA A 210 -9.23 12.76 1.80
N ALA A 211 -10.21 13.29 1.09
CA ALA A 211 -11.61 13.26 1.51
C ALA A 211 -11.96 11.84 2.00
N PRO A 212 -12.82 11.69 3.05
CA PRO A 212 -13.19 10.37 3.55
C PRO A 212 -13.57 9.48 2.38
N GLY A 213 -12.75 8.45 2.14
CA GLY A 213 -12.92 7.56 1.00
C GLY A 213 -14.34 7.02 1.05
N LYS A 214 -15.16 7.41 0.07
CA LYS A 214 -16.53 6.93 -0.10
C LYS A 214 -16.46 5.40 -0.02
N GLN A 215 -17.04 4.81 1.02
CA GLN A 215 -17.09 3.36 1.14
C GLN A 215 -18.01 2.85 0.04
N TRP A 216 -17.43 2.13 -0.92
CA TRP A 216 -18.14 1.59 -2.07
C TRP A 216 -19.22 0.62 -1.58
N GLN A 217 -20.43 0.76 -2.11
CA GLN A 217 -21.61 0.02 -1.68
C GLN A 217 -21.65 -1.45 -2.14
N GLN A 218 -20.54 -1.98 -2.68
CA GLN A 218 -20.42 -3.37 -3.09
C GLN A 218 -21.50 -3.79 -4.11
N HIS A 219 -21.88 -2.88 -5.03
CA HIS A 219 -22.95 -3.12 -5.99
C HIS A 219 -22.71 -4.39 -6.82
N TRP A 220 -21.46 -4.67 -7.17
CA TRP A 220 -21.03 -5.88 -7.87
C TRP A 220 -21.44 -7.19 -7.18
N LEU A 221 -21.72 -7.20 -5.87
CA LEU A 221 -22.18 -8.41 -5.16
C LEU A 221 -23.53 -8.92 -5.68
N LYS A 222 -24.33 -8.05 -6.31
CA LYS A 222 -25.62 -8.41 -6.93
C LYS A 222 -25.48 -8.96 -8.35
N THR A 223 -24.26 -9.00 -8.89
CA THR A 223 -24.02 -9.49 -10.25
C THR A 223 -23.95 -11.02 -10.28
N PRO A 224 -24.12 -11.67 -11.45
CA PRO A 224 -24.02 -13.12 -11.56
C PRO A 224 -22.63 -13.69 -11.20
N GLN A 225 -21.57 -12.87 -11.25
CA GLN A 225 -20.18 -13.29 -11.05
C GLN A 225 -19.39 -12.33 -10.13
N PRO A 226 -19.81 -12.17 -8.86
CA PRO A 226 -19.25 -11.15 -7.98
C PRO A 226 -17.77 -11.42 -7.65
N GLY A 227 -17.38 -12.70 -7.53
CA GLY A 227 -16.00 -13.11 -7.27
C GLY A 227 -15.05 -12.81 -8.42
N LEU A 228 -15.52 -12.85 -9.68
CA LEU A 228 -14.70 -12.51 -10.84
C LEU A 228 -14.43 -10.99 -10.89
N LEU A 229 -15.46 -10.16 -10.70
CA LEU A 229 -15.31 -8.70 -10.68
C LEU A 229 -14.40 -8.26 -9.52
N ASP A 230 -14.61 -8.83 -8.33
CA ASP A 230 -13.75 -8.54 -7.18
C ASP A 230 -12.29 -8.92 -7.45
N LYS A 231 -12.05 -10.10 -8.02
CA LYS A 231 -10.70 -10.51 -8.42
C LYS A 231 -10.11 -9.59 -9.47
N LEU A 232 -10.87 -9.18 -10.50
CA LEU A 232 -10.41 -8.22 -11.52
C LEU A 232 -9.98 -6.91 -10.86
N ALA A 233 -10.82 -6.31 -10.02
CA ALA A 233 -10.51 -5.09 -9.29
C ALA A 233 -9.27 -5.24 -8.39
N GLY A 234 -9.16 -6.35 -7.65
CA GLY A 234 -8.00 -6.63 -6.80
C GLY A 234 -6.71 -6.76 -7.62
N SER A 235 -6.79 -7.40 -8.79
CA SER A 235 -5.67 -7.64 -9.70
C SER A 235 -5.18 -6.39 -10.45
N GLU A 236 -6.00 -5.33 -10.47
CA GLU A 236 -5.67 -3.99 -10.96
C GLU A 236 -5.26 -3.05 -9.81
N GLN A 237 -5.15 -3.56 -8.57
CA GLN A 237 -4.82 -2.80 -7.36
C GLN A 237 -5.81 -1.65 -7.06
N SER A 238 -7.01 -1.74 -7.59
CA SER A 238 -8.07 -0.73 -7.52
C SER A 238 -9.23 -1.13 -6.62
N ALA A 239 -9.22 -2.34 -6.05
CA ALA A 239 -10.28 -2.84 -5.16
C ALA A 239 -10.50 -1.97 -3.90
N ASN A 240 -9.47 -1.25 -3.44
CA ASN A 240 -9.56 -0.39 -2.25
C ASN A 240 -10.09 1.02 -2.54
N GLY A 241 -10.41 1.29 -3.80
CA GLY A 241 -11.26 2.41 -4.15
C GLY A 241 -10.75 3.82 -3.83
N HIS A 242 -9.43 4.06 -3.88
CA HIS A 242 -8.92 5.42 -3.68
C HIS A 242 -9.21 6.27 -4.91
N ALA A 243 -9.85 7.44 -4.72
CA ALA A 243 -10.07 8.47 -5.74
C ALA A 243 -8.79 8.78 -6.53
N GLU A 244 -7.66 8.81 -5.81
CA GLU A 244 -6.34 9.09 -6.35
C GLU A 244 -5.64 7.86 -6.96
N SER A 245 -6.21 6.66 -6.87
CA SER A 245 -5.73 5.43 -7.51
C SER A 245 -6.45 5.12 -8.83
N TYR A 246 -7.37 5.98 -9.25
CA TYR A 246 -8.16 5.69 -10.44
C TYR A 246 -7.53 6.22 -11.70
N GLY A 247 -6.89 5.28 -12.36
CA GLY A 247 -6.52 5.39 -13.75
C GLY A 247 -5.03 5.29 -13.93
N TYR A 248 -4.63 5.09 -15.18
CA TYR A 248 -3.24 4.78 -15.50
C TYR A 248 -2.27 5.83 -14.94
N ASP A 249 -2.65 7.10 -14.96
CA ASP A 249 -1.81 8.22 -14.51
C ASP A 249 -1.61 8.27 -12.98
N ALA A 250 -2.54 7.72 -12.20
CA ALA A 250 -2.39 7.60 -10.75
C ALA A 250 -1.29 6.60 -10.35
N PHE A 251 -1.16 5.51 -11.11
CA PHE A 251 -0.13 4.50 -10.87
C PHE A 251 1.22 4.85 -11.50
N TYR A 252 1.23 5.75 -12.48
CA TYR A 252 2.43 6.17 -13.20
C TYR A 252 2.53 7.71 -13.29
N PRO A 253 2.56 8.42 -12.16
CA PRO A 253 2.69 9.87 -12.18
C PRO A 253 4.01 10.27 -12.86
N GLY A 254 3.91 11.07 -13.93
CA GLY A 254 5.06 11.64 -14.63
C GLY A 254 5.45 10.99 -15.96
N THR A 255 4.72 9.98 -16.47
CA THR A 255 5.03 9.36 -17.78
C THR A 255 4.51 10.14 -19.00
N GLY A 256 3.94 11.34 -18.80
CA GLY A 256 3.19 12.05 -19.85
C GLY A 256 1.82 11.40 -20.09
N LYS A 257 0.93 12.11 -20.79
CA LYS A 257 -0.42 11.60 -21.10
C LYS A 257 -0.31 10.28 -21.86
N HIS A 258 -0.76 9.18 -21.26
CA HIS A 258 -0.90 7.93 -21.99
C HIS A 258 -1.92 8.16 -23.13
N PRO A 259 -1.67 7.67 -24.36
CA PRO A 259 -2.56 7.91 -25.50
C PRO A 259 -3.94 7.27 -25.34
N ASP A 260 -4.10 6.38 -24.36
CA ASP A 260 -5.33 5.66 -24.07
C ASP A 260 -5.41 5.43 -22.54
N PRO A 261 -5.94 6.40 -21.77
CA PRO A 261 -6.04 6.31 -20.33
C PRO A 261 -6.99 5.18 -19.91
N ALA A 262 -6.71 4.56 -18.77
CA ALA A 262 -7.57 3.59 -18.12
C ALA A 262 -8.39 4.28 -17.03
N TYR A 263 -9.64 3.87 -16.84
CA TYR A 263 -10.56 4.50 -15.89
C TYR A 263 -11.13 3.48 -14.89
N GLY A 264 -11.33 3.97 -13.66
CA GLY A 264 -12.14 3.33 -12.63
C GLY A 264 -11.58 2.03 -12.05
N ARG A 265 -12.45 1.32 -11.34
CA ARG A 265 -12.19 0.11 -10.58
C ARG A 265 -11.68 -1.04 -11.42
N TYR A 266 -12.05 -1.12 -12.69
CA TYR A 266 -11.59 -2.20 -13.58
C TYR A 266 -10.53 -1.72 -14.58
N GLN A 267 -9.97 -0.52 -14.41
CA GLN A 267 -8.95 0.04 -15.30
C GLN A 267 -9.32 -0.09 -16.80
N ILE A 268 -10.58 0.24 -17.14
CA ILE A 268 -11.11 0.11 -18.50
C ILE A 268 -10.53 1.23 -19.35
N LYS A 269 -9.89 0.89 -20.47
CA LYS A 269 -9.32 1.87 -21.39
C LYS A 269 -10.37 2.73 -22.07
N GLU A 270 -10.03 3.98 -22.39
CA GLU A 270 -10.92 4.90 -23.12
C GLU A 270 -11.44 4.28 -24.41
N THR A 271 -10.53 3.72 -25.21
CA THR A 271 -10.90 3.04 -26.47
C THR A 271 -11.89 1.90 -26.25
N THR A 272 -11.80 1.23 -25.09
CA THR A 272 -12.72 0.15 -24.71
C THR A 272 -14.07 0.71 -24.27
N LEU A 273 -14.10 1.79 -23.50
CA LEU A 273 -15.35 2.49 -23.16
C LEU A 273 -16.08 3.01 -24.40
N ILE A 274 -15.34 3.51 -25.40
CA ILE A 274 -15.91 3.89 -26.70
C ILE A 274 -16.49 2.67 -27.41
N ALA A 275 -15.73 1.58 -27.47
CA ALA A 275 -16.18 0.35 -28.13
C ALA A 275 -17.35 -0.35 -27.42
N LEU A 276 -17.60 -0.04 -26.14
CA LEU A 276 -18.76 -0.49 -25.37
C LEU A 276 -19.95 0.48 -25.47
N GLY A 277 -19.79 1.62 -26.16
CA GLY A 277 -20.83 2.64 -26.30
C GLY A 277 -21.02 3.55 -25.07
N ALA A 278 -20.12 3.46 -24.08
CA ALA A 278 -20.16 4.30 -22.88
C ALA A 278 -19.70 5.73 -23.18
N LYS A 279 -18.67 5.88 -24.03
CA LYS A 279 -18.19 7.17 -24.56
C LYS A 279 -18.40 7.24 -26.07
N SER A 280 -18.62 8.44 -26.60
CA SER A 280 -18.78 8.67 -28.05
C SER A 280 -17.44 8.84 -28.79
N GLY A 281 -16.35 9.11 -28.06
CA GLY A 281 -15.02 9.37 -28.64
C GLY A 281 -14.85 10.74 -29.29
N LYS A 282 -15.85 11.63 -29.22
CA LYS A 282 -15.81 12.99 -29.80
C LYS A 282 -15.06 14.01 -28.94
N GLY A 283 -14.13 13.58 -28.09
CA GLY A 283 -13.39 14.44 -27.16
C GLY A 283 -13.22 13.81 -25.78
N LYS A 284 -12.51 14.52 -24.89
CA LYS A 284 -12.07 14.04 -23.58
C LYS A 284 -13.24 13.67 -22.65
N ASP A 285 -14.32 14.43 -22.67
CA ASP A 285 -15.50 14.21 -21.81
C ASP A 285 -16.74 13.83 -22.62
N ALA A 286 -16.55 13.05 -23.69
CA ALA A 286 -17.60 12.78 -24.66
C ALA A 286 -18.60 11.69 -24.19
N TRP A 287 -19.19 11.89 -23.00
CA TRP A 287 -20.14 11.01 -22.32
C TRP A 287 -21.61 11.25 -22.71
N ASP A 288 -21.90 12.05 -23.74
CA ASP A 288 -23.27 12.22 -24.29
C ASP A 288 -23.70 10.98 -25.10
N THR A 289 -23.82 9.87 -24.39
CA THR A 289 -24.32 8.56 -24.85
C THR A 289 -25.57 8.22 -24.06
N GLU A 290 -26.30 7.19 -24.48
CA GLU A 290 -27.41 6.66 -23.68
C GLU A 290 -26.94 6.24 -22.28
N PHE A 291 -25.75 5.63 -22.20
CA PHE A 291 -25.12 5.25 -20.93
C PHE A 291 -24.83 6.46 -20.04
N GLY A 292 -24.18 7.50 -20.57
CA GLY A 292 -23.88 8.69 -19.76
C GLY A 292 -25.14 9.40 -19.28
N ARG A 293 -26.19 9.46 -20.10
CA ARG A 293 -27.50 9.99 -19.67
C ARG A 293 -28.16 9.14 -18.58
N LYS A 294 -28.12 7.80 -18.70
CA LYS A 294 -28.68 6.86 -17.70
C LYS A 294 -28.07 7.05 -16.31
N TYR A 295 -26.75 7.27 -16.23
CA TYR A 295 -26.02 7.43 -14.96
C TYR A 295 -25.71 8.88 -14.58
N ASN A 296 -26.23 9.86 -15.34
CA ASN A 296 -25.91 11.28 -15.18
C ASN A 296 -24.39 11.57 -15.18
N ILE A 297 -23.65 10.92 -16.09
CA ILE A 297 -22.21 11.09 -16.29
C ILE A 297 -21.99 12.07 -17.43
N LYS A 298 -21.29 13.17 -17.15
CA LYS A 298 -20.95 14.21 -18.14
C LYS A 298 -19.46 14.32 -18.35
N THR A 299 -18.67 13.91 -17.37
CA THR A 299 -17.20 14.01 -17.35
C THR A 299 -16.55 12.69 -16.94
N ASP A 300 -15.25 12.55 -17.20
CA ASP A 300 -14.48 11.41 -16.69
C ASP A 300 -14.56 11.32 -15.15
N ASP A 301 -14.53 12.46 -14.46
CA ASP A 301 -14.64 12.51 -12.99
C ASP A 301 -16.02 12.01 -12.51
N ASP A 302 -17.11 12.29 -13.22
CA ASP A 302 -18.44 11.75 -12.88
C ASP A 302 -18.44 10.22 -12.97
N PHE A 303 -17.81 9.64 -14.00
CA PHE A 303 -17.67 8.19 -14.14
C PHE A 303 -16.82 7.62 -13.01
N LEU A 304 -15.69 8.25 -12.68
CA LEU A 304 -14.80 7.82 -11.60
C LEU A 304 -15.48 7.86 -10.21
N ASN A 305 -16.50 8.69 -10.03
CA ASN A 305 -17.28 8.81 -8.80
C ASN A 305 -18.60 7.99 -8.78
N SER A 306 -18.92 7.31 -9.89
CA SER A 306 -20.12 6.48 -10.05
C SER A 306 -19.78 4.99 -10.05
N GLU A 307 -19.94 4.35 -8.89
CA GLU A 307 -19.68 2.92 -8.70
C GLU A 307 -20.56 2.05 -9.60
N GLU A 308 -21.86 2.34 -9.61
CA GLU A 308 -22.84 1.58 -10.39
C GLU A 308 -22.51 1.61 -11.90
N ALA A 309 -22.08 2.77 -12.40
CA ALA A 309 -21.66 2.91 -13.79
C ALA A 309 -20.37 2.12 -14.09
N GLN A 310 -19.40 2.13 -13.18
CA GLN A 310 -18.18 1.35 -13.34
C GLN A 310 -18.44 -0.15 -13.30
N ASP A 311 -19.31 -0.61 -12.40
CA ASP A 311 -19.73 -2.01 -12.31
C ASP A 311 -20.48 -2.45 -13.58
N GLU A 312 -21.42 -1.64 -14.08
CA GLU A 312 -22.11 -1.98 -15.34
C GLU A 312 -21.14 -2.06 -16.52
N GLN A 313 -20.17 -1.14 -16.63
CA GLN A 313 -19.16 -1.22 -17.69
C GLN A 313 -18.19 -2.40 -17.50
N GLY A 314 -17.87 -2.77 -16.26
CA GLY A 314 -17.12 -3.99 -15.96
C GLY A 314 -17.85 -5.24 -16.46
N ILE A 315 -19.16 -5.34 -16.23
CA ILE A 315 -20.02 -6.43 -16.71
C ILE A 315 -20.08 -6.43 -18.25
N ASN A 316 -20.32 -5.28 -18.88
CA ASN A 316 -20.38 -5.15 -20.33
C ASN A 316 -19.05 -5.58 -20.99
N LEU A 317 -17.93 -5.22 -20.37
CA LEU A 317 -16.60 -5.65 -20.81
C LEU A 317 -16.43 -7.17 -20.69
N ILE A 318 -16.82 -7.78 -19.56
CA ILE A 318 -16.76 -9.23 -19.38
C ILE A 318 -17.59 -9.94 -20.45
N ASN A 319 -18.84 -9.50 -20.67
CA ASN A 319 -19.73 -10.09 -21.67
C ASN A 319 -19.12 -10.03 -23.08
N LYS A 320 -18.51 -8.90 -23.44
CA LYS A 320 -17.77 -8.75 -24.70
C LYS A 320 -16.59 -9.72 -24.76
N ILE A 321 -15.78 -9.81 -23.71
CA ILE A 321 -14.62 -10.69 -23.64
C ILE A 321 -15.02 -12.16 -23.76
N VAL A 322 -16.08 -12.58 -23.07
CA VAL A 322 -16.62 -13.96 -23.13
C VAL A 322 -16.96 -14.33 -24.56
N LYS A 323 -17.66 -13.44 -25.28
CA LYS A 323 -17.98 -13.64 -26.70
C LYS A 323 -16.72 -13.73 -27.57
N GLU A 324 -15.74 -12.87 -27.34
CA GLU A 324 -14.48 -12.87 -28.11
C GLU A 324 -13.54 -14.03 -27.78
N SER A 325 -13.59 -14.55 -26.56
CA SER A 325 -12.74 -15.63 -26.07
C SER A 325 -13.35 -17.02 -26.34
N ALA A 326 -14.66 -17.11 -26.62
CA ALA A 326 -15.37 -18.36 -26.84
C ALA A 326 -14.65 -19.34 -27.82
N PRO A 327 -14.08 -18.91 -28.97
CA PRO A 327 -13.34 -19.84 -29.84
C PRO A 327 -12.09 -20.43 -29.19
N LEU A 328 -11.39 -19.63 -28.37
CA LEU A 328 -10.21 -20.11 -27.62
C LEU A 328 -10.64 -21.05 -26.49
N TYR A 329 -11.71 -20.72 -25.77
CA TYR A 329 -12.21 -21.58 -24.71
C TYR A 329 -12.71 -22.91 -25.26
N LYS A 330 -13.45 -22.91 -26.38
CA LYS A 330 -13.87 -24.14 -27.07
C LYS A 330 -12.67 -25.01 -27.46
N LYS A 331 -11.55 -24.41 -27.86
CA LYS A 331 -10.36 -25.14 -28.31
C LYS A 331 -9.46 -25.63 -27.16
N TYR A 332 -9.29 -24.81 -26.12
CA TYR A 332 -8.28 -25.02 -25.07
C TYR A 332 -8.83 -25.14 -23.65
N GLY A 333 -10.11 -24.87 -23.42
CA GLY A 333 -10.74 -24.93 -22.10
C GLY A 333 -10.51 -26.27 -21.41
N GLY A 334 -10.15 -26.22 -20.12
CA GLY A 334 -9.84 -27.39 -19.31
C GLY A 334 -8.44 -27.97 -19.51
N ARG A 335 -7.73 -27.62 -20.59
CA ARG A 335 -6.34 -28.07 -20.80
C ARG A 335 -5.41 -27.43 -19.78
N THR A 336 -4.38 -28.18 -19.40
CA THR A 336 -3.30 -27.72 -18.53
C THR A 336 -1.99 -27.79 -19.28
N PHE A 337 -1.15 -26.76 -19.15
CA PHE A 337 0.21 -26.72 -19.72
C PHE A 337 1.20 -26.14 -18.70
N ILE A 338 2.49 -26.41 -18.89
CA ILE A 338 3.57 -25.86 -18.05
C ILE A 338 4.04 -24.52 -18.62
N GLY A 339 3.77 -23.45 -17.87
CA GLY A 339 4.12 -22.08 -18.24
C GLY A 339 5.62 -21.78 -18.21
N ILE A 340 6.02 -20.56 -18.59
CA ILE A 340 7.42 -20.09 -18.63
C ILE A 340 8.11 -20.15 -17.27
N LYS A 341 7.34 -20.07 -16.19
CA LYS A 341 7.85 -20.16 -14.82
C LYS A 341 7.95 -21.61 -14.31
N GLY A 342 7.60 -22.60 -15.13
CA GLY A 342 7.58 -24.01 -14.75
C GLY A 342 6.35 -24.42 -13.93
N GLU A 343 5.38 -23.54 -13.79
CA GLU A 343 4.13 -23.79 -13.06
C GLU A 343 3.05 -24.32 -14.02
N ALA A 344 2.20 -25.22 -13.52
CA ALA A 344 1.04 -25.68 -14.27
C ALA A 344 -0.01 -24.56 -14.35
N ILE A 345 -0.56 -24.35 -15.55
CA ILE A 345 -1.60 -23.36 -15.84
C ILE A 345 -2.77 -24.08 -16.50
N LYS A 346 -3.94 -24.06 -15.83
CA LYS A 346 -5.20 -24.56 -16.40
C LYS A 346 -5.90 -23.44 -17.15
N VAL A 347 -6.31 -23.70 -18.40
CA VAL A 347 -7.08 -22.74 -19.19
C VAL A 347 -8.54 -22.78 -18.74
N THR A 348 -8.97 -21.75 -18.02
CA THR A 348 -10.36 -21.54 -17.59
C THR A 348 -10.98 -20.32 -18.26
N GLN A 349 -12.30 -20.20 -18.22
CA GLN A 349 -13.00 -19.03 -18.76
C GLN A 349 -12.60 -17.75 -17.99
N ALA A 350 -12.56 -17.80 -16.65
CA ALA A 350 -12.03 -16.71 -15.83
C ALA A 350 -10.58 -16.35 -16.18
N GLY A 351 -9.72 -17.35 -16.39
CA GLY A 351 -8.35 -17.18 -16.87
C GLY A 351 -8.28 -16.38 -18.18
N LEU A 352 -9.08 -16.77 -19.16
CA LEU A 352 -9.17 -16.06 -20.44
C LEU A 352 -9.71 -14.64 -20.26
N ILE A 353 -10.70 -14.44 -19.41
CA ILE A 353 -11.25 -13.10 -19.12
C ILE A 353 -10.17 -12.18 -18.56
N GLY A 354 -9.45 -12.61 -17.51
CA GLY A 354 -8.36 -11.82 -16.92
C GLY A 354 -7.24 -11.51 -17.91
N ALA A 355 -6.91 -12.46 -18.79
CA ALA A 355 -5.89 -12.26 -19.82
C ALA A 355 -6.34 -11.28 -20.92
N PHE A 356 -7.57 -11.41 -21.42
CA PHE A 356 -8.13 -10.52 -22.43
C PHE A 356 -8.27 -9.09 -21.90
N HIS A 357 -8.76 -8.95 -20.66
CA HIS A 357 -8.93 -7.67 -19.99
C HIS A 357 -7.61 -6.89 -19.93
N ARG A 358 -6.54 -7.52 -19.42
CA ARG A 358 -5.27 -6.81 -19.20
C ARG A 358 -4.38 -6.71 -20.44
N VAL A 359 -4.30 -7.78 -21.21
CA VAL A 359 -3.33 -7.90 -22.31
C VAL A 359 -3.97 -7.57 -23.67
N GLY A 360 -5.29 -7.69 -23.79
CA GLY A 360 -6.04 -7.47 -25.02
C GLY A 360 -6.19 -8.75 -25.84
N GLY A 361 -7.36 -8.92 -26.47
CA GLY A 361 -7.70 -10.15 -27.20
C GLY A 361 -6.76 -10.50 -28.35
N ALA A 362 -6.18 -9.51 -29.05
CA ALA A 362 -5.22 -9.75 -30.12
C ALA A 362 -3.94 -10.44 -29.61
N ALA A 363 -3.41 -9.99 -28.47
CA ALA A 363 -2.22 -10.57 -27.86
C ALA A 363 -2.51 -11.98 -27.32
N VAL A 364 -3.66 -12.19 -26.68
CA VAL A 364 -4.06 -13.53 -26.18
C VAL A 364 -4.24 -14.51 -27.35
N ARG A 365 -4.89 -14.10 -28.44
CA ARG A 365 -5.01 -14.94 -29.66
C ARG A 365 -3.65 -15.26 -30.26
N ALA A 366 -2.73 -14.28 -30.33
CA ALA A 366 -1.38 -14.50 -30.84
C ALA A 366 -0.56 -15.45 -29.97
N TYR A 367 -0.71 -15.37 -28.64
CA TYR A 367 -0.11 -16.31 -27.69
C TYR A 367 -0.59 -17.74 -27.97
N PHE A 368 -1.90 -17.96 -28.02
CA PHE A 368 -2.46 -19.30 -28.27
C PHE A 368 -2.20 -19.82 -29.69
N ALA A 369 -2.07 -18.94 -30.69
CA ALA A 369 -1.68 -19.36 -32.04
C ALA A 369 -0.23 -19.85 -32.10
N ARG A 370 0.66 -19.25 -31.30
CA ARG A 370 2.08 -19.61 -31.27
C ARG A 370 2.35 -20.91 -30.53
N TYR A 371 1.72 -21.09 -29.38
CA TYR A 371 1.99 -22.23 -28.49
C TYR A 371 0.97 -23.35 -28.63
N ASP A 372 -0.23 -23.09 -29.17
CA ASP A 372 -1.27 -24.09 -29.42
C ASP A 372 -1.61 -24.94 -28.17
N GLY A 373 -1.52 -24.32 -26.99
CA GLY A 373 -1.75 -24.99 -25.69
C GLY A 373 -0.65 -25.97 -25.27
N ARG A 374 0.55 -25.91 -25.88
CA ARG A 374 1.73 -26.68 -25.47
C ARG A 374 2.50 -25.97 -24.35
N ASP A 375 3.34 -26.72 -23.66
CA ASP A 375 4.27 -26.21 -22.66
C ASP A 375 5.15 -25.09 -23.23
N THR A 376 5.21 -23.98 -22.50
CA THR A 376 6.01 -22.81 -22.89
C THR A 376 7.36 -22.79 -22.18
N LYS A 377 7.55 -23.63 -21.14
CA LYS A 377 8.84 -23.82 -20.45
C LYS A 377 10.04 -24.04 -21.37
N PRO A 378 9.96 -24.85 -22.46
CA PRO A 378 11.10 -25.01 -23.38
C PRO A 378 11.52 -23.70 -24.06
N TYR A 379 10.60 -22.74 -24.18
CA TYR A 379 10.84 -21.42 -24.78
C TYR A 379 11.20 -20.35 -23.75
N ARG A 380 11.33 -20.71 -22.45
CA ARG A 380 11.60 -19.75 -21.36
C ARG A 380 12.77 -18.83 -21.68
N ASN A 381 13.91 -19.38 -22.09
CA ASN A 381 15.11 -18.59 -22.36
C ASN A 381 14.89 -17.62 -23.53
N LYS A 382 14.15 -18.04 -24.56
CA LYS A 382 13.78 -17.17 -25.69
C LYS A 382 12.82 -16.06 -25.26
N ILE A 383 11.78 -16.40 -24.49
CA ILE A 383 10.77 -15.44 -24.02
C ILE A 383 11.39 -14.42 -23.06
N LEU A 384 12.29 -14.85 -22.16
CA LEU A 384 13.00 -13.97 -21.24
C LEU A 384 14.01 -13.08 -21.98
N ALA A 385 14.80 -13.64 -22.91
CA ALA A 385 15.70 -12.85 -23.73
C ALA A 385 14.96 -11.80 -24.57
N ASP A 386 13.78 -12.15 -25.10
CA ASP A 386 12.91 -11.21 -25.82
C ASP A 386 12.28 -10.16 -24.89
N ALA A 387 12.11 -10.44 -23.60
CA ALA A 387 11.55 -9.51 -22.62
C ALA A 387 12.56 -8.44 -22.14
N ASP A 388 13.85 -8.80 -22.12
CA ASP A 388 14.96 -7.90 -21.79
C ASP A 388 15.29 -6.98 -22.97
N ASN A 389 15.15 -7.48 -24.20
CA ASN A 389 15.09 -6.60 -25.36
C ASN A 389 13.83 -5.72 -25.27
N LYS A 390 13.93 -4.45 -25.72
CA LYS A 390 12.79 -3.52 -25.79
C LYS A 390 11.60 -4.03 -26.65
N HIS A 391 11.67 -5.24 -27.20
CA HIS A 391 10.63 -5.87 -27.98
C HIS A 391 9.49 -6.36 -27.07
N ALA A 392 8.32 -5.74 -27.23
CA ALA A 392 7.14 -5.95 -26.40
C ALA A 392 6.60 -7.40 -26.33
N LYS A 393 6.99 -8.30 -27.24
CA LYS A 393 6.34 -9.62 -27.41
C LYS A 393 6.54 -10.57 -26.23
N GLY A 394 7.78 -10.79 -25.78
CA GLY A 394 8.04 -11.69 -24.63
C GLY A 394 7.37 -11.22 -23.34
N ARG A 395 7.24 -9.89 -23.16
CA ARG A 395 6.50 -9.29 -22.05
C ARG A 395 5.00 -9.54 -22.12
N LEU A 396 4.42 -9.57 -23.32
CA LEU A 396 3.00 -9.87 -23.50
C LEU A 396 2.70 -11.34 -23.19
N ASP A 397 3.50 -12.27 -23.69
CA ASP A 397 3.32 -13.70 -23.44
C ASP A 397 3.38 -14.01 -21.92
N ALA A 398 4.35 -13.43 -21.21
CA ALA A 398 4.46 -13.54 -19.75
C ALA A 398 3.27 -12.94 -19.00
N LYS A 399 2.70 -11.84 -19.50
CA LYS A 399 1.49 -11.22 -18.93
C LYS A 399 0.24 -12.08 -19.15
N VAL A 400 0.11 -12.72 -20.32
CA VAL A 400 -0.97 -13.68 -20.59
C VAL A 400 -0.93 -14.81 -19.58
N GLU A 401 0.22 -15.46 -19.41
CA GLU A 401 0.36 -16.57 -18.45
C GLU A 401 0.13 -16.14 -17.00
N THR A 402 0.58 -14.93 -16.63
CA THR A 402 0.35 -14.39 -15.29
C THR A 402 -1.14 -14.29 -15.01
N ARG A 403 -1.93 -13.75 -15.96
CA ARG A 403 -3.38 -13.61 -15.80
C ARG A 403 -4.11 -14.94 -15.87
N LEU A 404 -3.73 -15.84 -16.79
CA LEU A 404 -4.31 -17.19 -16.85
C LEU A 404 -4.18 -17.90 -15.51
N ARG A 405 -2.99 -17.82 -14.88
CA ARG A 405 -2.73 -18.45 -13.59
C ARG A 405 -3.46 -17.77 -12.44
N GLU A 406 -3.42 -16.44 -12.39
CA GLU A 406 -4.05 -15.68 -11.30
C GLU A 406 -5.57 -15.91 -11.22
N PHE A 407 -6.20 -16.23 -12.35
CA PHE A 407 -7.64 -16.43 -12.47
C PHE A 407 -8.05 -17.90 -12.68
N GLN A 408 -7.12 -18.86 -12.66
CA GLN A 408 -7.46 -20.27 -12.94
C GLN A 408 -8.37 -20.90 -11.89
N ASP A 409 -8.34 -20.40 -10.66
CA ASP A 409 -9.13 -20.90 -9.52
C ASP A 409 -10.37 -20.03 -9.21
N VAL A 410 -10.63 -19.02 -10.04
CA VAL A 410 -11.79 -18.14 -9.89
C VAL A 410 -13.01 -18.83 -10.51
N PRO A 411 -14.09 -19.08 -9.74
CA PRO A 411 -15.31 -19.65 -10.27
C PRO A 411 -15.89 -18.79 -11.40
N TYR A 412 -16.33 -19.44 -12.47
CA TYR A 412 -17.08 -18.81 -13.56
C TYR A 412 -18.12 -19.80 -14.06
N ASN A 413 -19.39 -19.43 -13.95
CA ASN A 413 -20.51 -20.23 -14.44
C ASN A 413 -20.98 -19.66 -15.77
N ASP A 414 -20.86 -20.46 -16.83
CA ASP A 414 -21.36 -20.15 -18.18
C ASP A 414 -22.90 -20.26 -18.28
N GLU A 415 -23.58 -20.72 -17.22
CA GLU A 415 -25.01 -21.07 -17.23
C GLU A 415 -25.98 -19.90 -17.02
N ASN A 416 -25.47 -18.67 -16.87
CA ASN A 416 -26.25 -17.43 -16.78
C ASN A 416 -25.98 -16.54 -17.98
#